data_AF-A0A7J5WMX8-F1
#
_entry.id   AF-A0A7J5WMX8-F1
#
_cell.length_a   1.000
_cell.length_b   1.000
_cell.length_c   1.000
_cell.angle_alpha   90.00
_cell.angle_beta   90.00
_cell.angle_gamma   90.00
#
_symmetry.space_group_name_H-M   'P 1'
#
loop_
_entity.id
_entity.type
_entity.pdbx_description
1 polymer ?
#
loop_
_entity_poly.entity_id
_entity_poly.type
_entity_poly.pdbx_seq_one_letter_code
_entity_poly.pdbx_strand_id
1 'polypeptide(L)'
;MIELQWLLTEILANADIKSKLVASVCAIESCTYQMQKDLMEYDPKELAKTFISGTSKEKSLIFAPIPNFIFTRDIGITIKDHILLNKPAKKARTREALLARYIFFNHPYFSEYTNKIIELSDSSHHFLLPKEDDDRKITLEGGDIMVVSDAHILVGVSERTSSEAAVKITNTLFELGLMEKVTIIKIPKKRDYMHIDTVFTQVKRDVWVLLGNFSKKAAKHEDETAVERILEIKKEEKIKILQFHRKSPENPISFDNLEDLLVDISKNDLHCDHDVKFIYSGNNEFPYSVREQWTDSCNLLALKEGVVLGYDRNDKTTEAFKQAGFNIIGVKDLLQQLENGTANIELMKDTFILMPSAELSRARGGFHCMSMPLWRESIDL
;
A
#
# COMPACT_ATOMS: atom_id res chain seq x y z
N MET A 1 16.62 -4.97 -7.22
CA MET A 1 15.64 -3.86 -7.34
C MET A 1 15.14 -3.87 -8.77
N ILE A 2 13.82 -3.75 -8.97
CA ILE A 2 13.19 -3.74 -10.29
C ILE A 2 12.58 -2.36 -10.50
N GLU A 3 12.71 -1.80 -11.70
CA GLU A 3 12.26 -0.45 -12.04
C GLU A 3 11.26 -0.51 -13.20
N LEU A 4 10.08 0.12 -13.04
CA LEU A 4 8.95 -0.04 -13.96
C LEU A 4 9.19 0.57 -15.33
N GLN A 5 9.92 1.69 -15.43
CA GLN A 5 10.26 2.28 -16.73
C GLN A 5 11.19 1.35 -17.53
N TRP A 6 12.11 0.64 -16.87
CA TRP A 6 12.96 -0.35 -17.54
C TRP A 6 12.15 -1.50 -18.10
N LEU A 7 11.28 -2.11 -17.27
CA LEU A 7 10.38 -3.18 -17.71
C LEU A 7 9.46 -2.72 -18.86
N LEU A 8 8.94 -1.50 -18.78
CA LEU A 8 8.11 -0.90 -19.83
C LEU A 8 8.91 -0.73 -21.15
N THR A 9 10.17 -0.30 -21.05
CA THR A 9 11.07 -0.18 -22.21
C THR A 9 11.28 -1.55 -22.88
N GLU A 10 11.48 -2.59 -22.08
CA GLU A 10 11.72 -3.96 -22.58
C GLU A 10 10.50 -4.52 -23.32
N ILE A 11 9.29 -4.41 -22.77
CA ILE A 11 8.08 -4.89 -23.46
C ILE A 11 7.74 -4.09 -24.72
N LEU A 12 8.10 -2.80 -24.76
CA LEU A 12 7.86 -1.92 -25.90
C LEU A 12 8.80 -2.20 -27.09
N ALA A 13 9.84 -3.02 -26.91
CA ALA A 13 10.66 -3.52 -28.01
C ALA A 13 9.90 -4.51 -28.91
N ASN A 14 8.83 -5.14 -28.38
CA ASN A 14 7.94 -5.99 -29.18
C ASN A 14 6.93 -5.13 -29.95
N ALA A 15 6.91 -5.25 -31.28
CA ALA A 15 6.09 -4.42 -32.16
C ALA A 15 4.58 -4.57 -31.90
N ASP A 16 4.10 -5.78 -31.61
CA ASP A 16 2.68 -6.05 -31.35
C ASP A 16 2.23 -5.43 -30.02
N ILE A 17 3.05 -5.59 -28.97
CA ILE A 17 2.80 -5.00 -27.66
C ILE A 17 2.82 -3.47 -27.78
N LYS A 18 3.84 -2.90 -28.44
CA LYS A 18 3.97 -1.47 -28.68
C LYS A 18 2.73 -0.92 -29.37
N SER A 19 2.28 -1.55 -30.46
CA SER A 19 1.10 -1.12 -31.20
C SER A 19 -0.16 -1.10 -30.32
N LYS A 20 -0.42 -2.19 -29.58
CA LYS A 20 -1.57 -2.31 -28.68
C LYS A 20 -1.52 -1.28 -27.55
N LEU A 21 -0.35 -1.07 -26.95
CA LEU A 21 -0.19 -0.16 -25.82
C LEU A 21 -0.30 1.31 -26.25
N VAL A 22 0.32 1.70 -27.36
CA VAL A 22 0.18 3.06 -27.92
C VAL A 22 -1.30 3.35 -28.22
N ALA A 23 -2.00 2.44 -28.89
CA ALA A 23 -3.44 2.62 -29.15
C ALA A 23 -4.25 2.73 -27.84
N SER A 24 -3.94 1.90 -26.84
CA SER A 24 -4.63 1.92 -25.54
C SER A 24 -4.40 3.23 -24.77
N VAL A 25 -3.15 3.72 -24.72
CA VAL A 25 -2.82 5.00 -24.09
C VAL A 25 -3.49 6.16 -24.82
N CYS A 26 -3.40 6.20 -26.15
CA CYS A 26 -4.05 7.23 -26.95
C CYS A 26 -5.57 7.26 -26.75
N ALA A 27 -6.21 6.10 -26.60
CA ALA A 27 -7.64 6.03 -26.33
C ALA A 27 -8.01 6.60 -24.95
N ILE A 28 -7.24 6.27 -23.89
CA ILE A 28 -7.49 6.79 -22.54
C ILE A 28 -7.23 8.29 -22.47
N GLU A 29 -6.16 8.77 -23.11
CA GLU A 29 -5.73 10.17 -23.10
C GLU A 29 -6.41 11.03 -24.19
N SER A 30 -7.34 10.45 -24.97
CA SER A 30 -8.04 11.15 -26.05
C SER A 30 -7.09 11.81 -27.07
N CYS A 31 -6.00 11.14 -27.41
CA CYS A 31 -5.02 11.63 -28.37
C CYS A 31 -5.59 11.66 -29.80
N THR A 32 -5.07 12.56 -30.63
CA THR A 32 -5.39 12.57 -32.06
C THR A 32 -4.74 11.38 -32.76
N TYR A 33 -5.29 10.99 -33.92
CA TYR A 33 -4.71 9.93 -34.72
C TYR A 33 -3.29 10.27 -35.22
N GLN A 34 -3.01 11.55 -35.48
CA GLN A 34 -1.66 11.99 -35.85
C GLN A 34 -0.68 11.79 -34.69
N MET A 35 -1.07 12.17 -33.46
CA MET A 35 -0.24 11.94 -32.28
C MET A 35 0.04 10.44 -32.06
N GLN A 36 -0.95 9.58 -32.30
CA GLN A 36 -0.76 8.13 -32.23
C GLN A 36 0.30 7.65 -33.23
N LYS A 37 0.29 8.16 -34.47
CA LYS A 37 1.33 7.85 -35.46
C LYS A 37 2.70 8.33 -35.00
N ASP A 38 2.78 9.56 -34.51
CA ASP A 38 4.05 10.15 -34.06
C ASP A 38 4.65 9.34 -32.90
N LEU A 39 3.82 8.89 -31.94
CA LEU A 39 4.25 8.02 -30.83
C LEU A 39 4.72 6.63 -31.29
N MET A 40 4.20 6.11 -32.41
CA MET A 40 4.67 4.84 -32.97
C MET A 40 6.09 4.92 -33.51
N GLU A 41 6.58 6.11 -33.88
CA GLU A 41 7.95 6.33 -34.37
C GLU A 41 8.99 6.42 -33.24
N TYR A 42 8.55 6.57 -31.98
CA TYR A 42 9.46 6.68 -30.84
C TYR A 42 10.19 5.35 -30.58
N ASP A 43 11.46 5.42 -30.21
CA ASP A 43 12.15 4.24 -29.69
C ASP A 43 11.53 3.80 -28.35
N PRO A 44 11.67 2.51 -27.96
CA PRO A 44 11.00 1.99 -26.77
C PRO A 44 11.31 2.76 -25.47
N LYS A 45 12.54 3.29 -25.32
CA LYS A 45 12.96 3.98 -24.10
C LYS A 45 12.32 5.37 -24.01
N GLU A 46 12.32 6.10 -25.12
CA GLU A 46 11.66 7.40 -25.16
C GLU A 46 10.15 7.24 -25.01
N LEU A 47 9.54 6.24 -25.65
CA LEU A 47 8.12 5.98 -25.52
C LEU A 47 7.71 5.61 -24.08
N ALA A 48 8.49 4.76 -23.39
CA ALA A 48 8.27 4.43 -21.99
C ALA A 48 8.30 5.69 -21.10
N LYS A 49 9.30 6.54 -21.33
CA LYS A 49 9.43 7.82 -20.61
C LYS A 49 8.24 8.74 -20.89
N THR A 50 7.84 8.90 -22.15
CA THR A 50 6.68 9.71 -22.55
C THR A 50 5.38 9.20 -21.92
N PHE A 51 5.15 7.89 -21.85
CA PHE A 51 3.96 7.33 -21.17
C PHE A 51 3.90 7.68 -19.68
N ILE A 52 5.05 7.84 -19.02
CA ILE A 52 5.13 8.21 -17.61
C ILE A 52 5.06 9.74 -17.43
N SER A 53 5.93 10.48 -18.12
CA SER A 53 6.07 11.93 -17.96
C SER A 53 4.98 12.73 -18.68
N GLY A 54 4.32 12.14 -19.67
CA GLY A 54 3.39 12.85 -20.55
C GLY A 54 4.05 13.85 -21.50
N THR A 55 5.38 13.85 -21.59
CA THR A 55 6.13 14.83 -22.39
C THR A 55 6.84 14.17 -23.57
N SER A 56 6.86 14.87 -24.69
CA SER A 56 7.64 14.52 -25.88
C SER A 56 9.14 14.74 -25.66
N LYS A 57 9.93 14.30 -26.65
CA LYS A 57 11.37 14.57 -26.73
C LYS A 57 11.69 16.05 -26.79
N GLU A 58 10.83 16.84 -27.44
CA GLU A 58 10.93 18.30 -27.57
C GLU A 58 10.42 19.04 -26.32
N LYS A 59 10.11 18.32 -25.23
CA LYS A 59 9.58 18.84 -23.97
C LYS A 59 8.21 19.53 -24.12
N SER A 60 7.44 19.18 -25.14
CA SER A 60 6.03 19.55 -25.24
C SER A 60 5.17 18.57 -24.43
N LEU A 61 4.15 19.09 -23.76
CA LEU A 61 3.19 18.27 -23.03
C LEU A 61 2.20 17.64 -24.02
N ILE A 62 2.15 16.31 -24.07
CA ILE A 62 1.22 15.54 -24.91
C ILE A 62 -0.04 15.20 -24.11
N PHE A 63 0.15 14.72 -22.88
CA PHE A 63 -0.92 14.43 -21.91
C PHE A 63 -0.39 14.61 -20.48
N ALA A 64 -1.26 14.57 -19.48
CA ALA A 64 -0.85 14.78 -18.08
C ALA A 64 0.15 13.70 -17.61
N PRO A 65 1.16 14.03 -16.78
CA PRO A 65 2.07 13.04 -16.18
C PRO A 65 1.33 12.11 -15.20
N ILE A 66 1.92 10.96 -14.91
CA ILE A 66 1.49 10.03 -13.84
C ILE A 66 2.49 10.04 -12.68
N PRO A 67 2.57 11.12 -11.88
CA PRO A 67 3.60 11.26 -10.84
C PRO A 67 3.47 10.21 -9.72
N ASN A 68 2.27 9.66 -9.51
CA ASN A 68 2.02 8.64 -8.49
C ASN A 68 2.46 7.23 -8.93
N PHE A 69 3.00 7.06 -10.13
CA PHE A 69 3.54 5.79 -10.60
C PHE A 69 4.75 5.31 -9.78
N ILE A 70 5.37 6.21 -9.00
CA ILE A 70 6.39 5.86 -8.00
C ILE A 70 5.82 5.07 -6.82
N PHE A 71 4.51 5.17 -6.55
CA PHE A 71 3.84 4.44 -5.47
C PHE A 71 3.44 3.05 -5.95
N THR A 72 4.46 2.20 -6.09
CA THR A 72 4.30 0.85 -6.64
C THR A 72 3.40 -0.05 -5.80
N ARG A 73 3.22 0.26 -4.51
CA ARG A 73 2.23 -0.40 -3.64
C ARG A 73 0.83 -0.41 -4.23
N ASP A 74 0.43 0.70 -4.83
CA ASP A 74 -0.92 0.88 -5.32
C ASP A 74 -1.13 0.28 -6.70
N ILE A 75 -0.07 -0.21 -7.35
CA ILE A 75 -0.10 -0.74 -8.71
C ILE A 75 -0.48 -2.22 -8.70
N GLY A 76 0.10 -2.97 -7.77
CA GLY A 76 -0.19 -4.39 -7.59
C GLY A 76 0.27 -4.89 -6.23
N ILE A 77 -0.26 -6.04 -5.83
CA ILE A 77 0.05 -6.68 -4.56
C ILE A 77 0.37 -8.14 -4.80
N THR A 78 1.52 -8.59 -4.31
CA THR A 78 1.87 -10.01 -4.34
C THR A 78 1.21 -10.72 -3.16
N ILE A 79 0.47 -11.78 -3.45
CA ILE A 79 -0.21 -12.62 -2.47
C ILE A 79 0.24 -14.05 -2.75
N LYS A 80 1.19 -14.55 -1.96
CA LYS A 80 1.88 -15.82 -2.22
C LYS A 80 2.47 -15.84 -3.63
N ASP A 81 1.98 -16.74 -4.49
CA ASP A 81 2.37 -16.91 -5.88
C ASP A 81 1.41 -16.22 -6.87
N HIS A 82 0.50 -15.38 -6.39
CA HIS A 82 -0.45 -14.61 -7.18
C HIS A 82 -0.13 -13.11 -7.14
N ILE A 83 -0.57 -12.38 -8.16
CA ILE A 83 -0.50 -10.91 -8.20
C ILE A 83 -1.92 -10.37 -8.31
N LEU A 84 -2.33 -9.58 -7.32
CA LEU A 84 -3.56 -8.80 -7.39
C LEU A 84 -3.25 -7.45 -8.04
N LEU A 85 -3.85 -7.18 -9.19
CA LEU A 85 -3.74 -5.86 -9.83
C LEU A 85 -4.78 -4.90 -9.26
N ASN A 86 -4.39 -3.63 -9.18
CA ASN A 86 -5.25 -2.60 -8.66
C ASN A 86 -6.45 -2.29 -9.58
N LYS A 87 -7.48 -1.69 -8.99
CA LYS A 87 -8.58 -1.08 -9.72
C LYS A 87 -8.78 0.34 -9.20
N PRO A 88 -8.12 1.35 -9.81
CA PRO A 88 -8.00 2.66 -9.21
C PRO A 88 -9.35 3.36 -9.05
N ALA A 89 -9.55 4.03 -7.91
CA ALA A 89 -10.76 4.82 -7.68
C ALA A 89 -10.80 6.07 -8.58
N LYS A 90 -9.67 6.77 -8.69
CA LYS A 90 -9.55 8.03 -9.44
C LYS A 90 -9.13 7.79 -10.89
N LYS A 91 -9.85 8.43 -11.82
CA LYS A 91 -9.57 8.33 -13.27
C LYS A 91 -8.14 8.71 -13.66
N ALA A 92 -7.51 9.63 -12.94
CA ALA A 92 -6.12 10.05 -13.20
C ALA A 92 -5.09 8.91 -13.10
N ARG A 93 -5.42 7.81 -12.40
CA ARG A 93 -4.54 6.64 -12.24
C ARG A 93 -4.84 5.51 -13.23
N THR A 94 -5.78 5.71 -14.16
CA THR A 94 -6.16 4.67 -15.14
C THR A 94 -4.97 4.28 -16.02
N ARG A 95 -4.13 5.26 -16.41
CA ARG A 95 -2.93 4.98 -17.20
C ARG A 95 -1.88 4.20 -16.42
N GLU A 96 -1.71 4.48 -15.13
CA GLU A 96 -0.83 3.70 -14.24
C GLU A 96 -1.21 2.21 -14.24
N ALA A 97 -2.50 1.93 -14.01
CA ALA A 97 -3.03 0.56 -14.02
C ALA A 97 -2.87 -0.11 -15.39
N LEU A 98 -3.09 0.63 -16.50
CA LEU A 98 -2.88 0.12 -17.86
C LEU A 98 -1.42 -0.30 -18.09
N LEU A 99 -0.47 0.58 -17.78
CA LEU A 99 0.96 0.30 -17.99
C LEU A 99 1.41 -0.90 -17.17
N ALA A 100 1.01 -0.95 -15.91
CA ALA A 100 1.29 -2.07 -15.02
C ALA A 100 0.75 -3.39 -15.55
N ARG A 101 -0.52 -3.41 -16.00
CA ARG A 101 -1.13 -4.59 -16.59
C ARG A 101 -0.31 -5.11 -17.77
N TYR A 102 0.12 -4.22 -18.67
CA TYR A 102 0.97 -4.63 -19.79
C TYR A 102 2.32 -5.20 -19.34
N ILE A 103 2.93 -4.62 -18.30
CA ILE A 103 4.16 -5.15 -17.70
C ILE A 103 3.94 -6.55 -17.14
N PHE A 104 2.97 -6.74 -16.24
CA PHE A 104 2.77 -8.03 -15.56
C PHE A 104 2.34 -9.16 -16.50
N PHE A 105 1.54 -8.87 -17.53
CA PHE A 105 1.07 -9.90 -18.47
C PHE A 105 2.07 -10.25 -19.58
N ASN A 106 3.03 -9.38 -19.90
CA ASN A 106 3.87 -9.56 -21.08
C ASN A 106 5.38 -9.60 -20.80
N HIS A 107 5.84 -9.10 -19.66
CA HIS A 107 7.26 -9.09 -19.36
C HIS A 107 7.74 -10.50 -18.94
N PRO A 108 8.83 -11.05 -19.50
CA PRO A 108 9.31 -12.41 -19.19
C PRO A 108 9.54 -12.67 -17.70
N TYR A 109 9.97 -11.65 -16.96
CA TYR A 109 10.15 -11.69 -15.50
C TYR A 109 8.88 -12.12 -14.74
N PHE A 110 7.69 -11.87 -15.29
CA PHE A 110 6.40 -12.21 -14.67
C PHE A 110 5.69 -13.39 -15.34
N SER A 111 6.38 -14.15 -16.20
CA SER A 111 5.78 -15.26 -16.95
C SER A 111 5.16 -16.36 -16.06
N GLU A 112 5.74 -16.61 -14.88
CA GLU A 112 5.19 -17.56 -13.91
C GLU A 112 3.88 -17.08 -13.26
N TYR A 113 3.65 -15.77 -13.24
CA TYR A 113 2.45 -15.16 -12.66
C TYR A 113 1.33 -14.98 -13.68
N THR A 114 1.56 -15.10 -14.99
CA THR A 114 0.58 -14.72 -16.02
C THR A 114 -0.81 -15.35 -15.83
N ASN A 115 -0.86 -16.63 -15.41
CA ASN A 115 -2.12 -17.34 -15.13
C ASN A 115 -2.60 -17.22 -13.67
N LYS A 116 -1.87 -16.46 -12.85
CA LYS A 116 -2.07 -16.22 -11.41
C LYS A 116 -2.27 -14.72 -11.10
N ILE A 117 -2.51 -13.92 -12.14
CA ILE A 117 -2.88 -12.53 -11.99
C ILE A 117 -4.39 -12.45 -11.71
N ILE A 118 -4.76 -11.79 -10.62
CA ILE A 118 -6.13 -11.55 -10.19
C ILE A 118 -6.49 -10.11 -10.58
N GLU A 119 -7.52 -9.96 -11.42
CA GLU A 119 -8.11 -8.66 -11.77
C GLU A 119 -9.57 -8.59 -11.29
N LEU A 120 -9.96 -7.49 -10.64
CA LEU A 120 -11.35 -7.30 -10.20
C LEU A 120 -12.23 -6.77 -11.35
N SER A 121 -13.10 -7.63 -11.89
CA SER A 121 -14.15 -7.19 -12.83
C SER A 121 -15.27 -6.39 -12.13
N ASP A 122 -15.99 -5.57 -12.88
CA ASP A 122 -17.24 -4.98 -12.38
C ASP A 122 -18.32 -6.04 -12.18
N SER A 123 -19.29 -5.76 -11.29
CA SER A 123 -20.44 -6.64 -11.12
C SER A 123 -21.37 -6.55 -12.34
N SER A 124 -22.10 -7.62 -12.63
CA SER A 124 -23.06 -7.69 -13.75
C SER A 124 -24.12 -6.57 -13.69
N HIS A 125 -24.46 -6.12 -12.49
CA HIS A 125 -25.44 -5.05 -12.26
C HIS A 125 -24.86 -3.64 -12.42
N HIS A 126 -23.53 -3.48 -12.54
CA HIS A 126 -22.90 -2.16 -12.69
C HIS A 126 -23.39 -1.41 -13.93
N PHE A 127 -23.65 -2.13 -15.03
CA PHE A 127 -24.15 -1.54 -16.29
C PHE A 127 -25.57 -0.97 -16.19
N LEU A 128 -26.32 -1.34 -15.15
CA LEU A 128 -27.70 -0.90 -14.94
C LEU A 128 -27.80 0.29 -13.98
N LEU A 129 -26.68 0.73 -13.40
CA LEU A 129 -26.67 1.83 -12.43
C LEU A 129 -26.55 3.18 -13.14
N PRO A 130 -27.25 4.22 -12.66
CA PRO A 130 -27.03 5.59 -13.11
C PRO A 130 -25.55 5.97 -12.92
N LYS A 131 -24.97 6.70 -13.88
CA LYS A 131 -23.56 7.17 -13.82
C LYS A 131 -23.21 7.99 -12.57
N GLU A 132 -24.21 8.45 -11.82
CA GLU A 132 -24.07 9.31 -10.64
C GLU A 132 -23.93 8.51 -9.33
N ASP A 133 -24.10 7.17 -9.36
CA ASP A 133 -24.02 6.30 -8.18
C ASP A 133 -22.59 5.74 -8.00
N ASP A 134 -21.64 6.63 -7.67
CA ASP A 134 -20.20 6.31 -7.51
C ASP A 134 -19.95 5.33 -6.34
N ASP A 135 -20.90 5.19 -5.41
CA ASP A 135 -20.79 4.33 -4.21
C ASP A 135 -20.78 2.83 -4.51
N ARG A 136 -21.20 2.39 -5.71
CA ARG A 136 -21.16 0.96 -6.12
C ARG A 136 -20.02 0.62 -7.06
N LYS A 137 -19.10 1.56 -7.30
CA LYS A 137 -17.92 1.29 -8.11
C LYS A 137 -16.97 0.37 -7.35
N ILE A 138 -16.54 -0.70 -7.99
CA ILE A 138 -15.53 -1.60 -7.42
C ILE A 138 -14.17 -0.94 -7.58
N THR A 139 -13.53 -0.60 -6.47
CA THR A 139 -12.20 0.01 -6.44
C THR A 139 -11.34 -0.68 -5.40
N LEU A 140 -10.06 -0.86 -5.72
CA LEU A 140 -9.08 -1.50 -4.84
C LEU A 140 -7.71 -0.88 -5.10
N GLU A 141 -7.07 -0.40 -4.04
CA GLU A 141 -5.69 0.08 -4.05
C GLU A 141 -4.86 -0.74 -3.05
N GLY A 142 -3.57 -0.95 -3.36
CA GLY A 142 -2.74 -1.88 -2.60
C GLY A 142 -2.34 -1.41 -1.20
N GLY A 143 -2.43 -0.12 -0.89
CA GLY A 143 -2.28 0.37 0.48
C GLY A 143 -3.30 -0.23 1.47
N ASP A 144 -4.42 -0.75 0.96
CA ASP A 144 -5.45 -1.42 1.76
C ASP A 144 -5.26 -2.94 1.87
N ILE A 145 -4.21 -3.51 1.28
CA ILE A 145 -3.99 -4.96 1.29
C ILE A 145 -2.68 -5.28 2.01
N MET A 146 -2.76 -5.97 3.14
CA MET A 146 -1.59 -6.36 3.93
C MET A 146 -1.59 -7.85 4.22
N VAL A 147 -0.60 -8.57 3.70
CA VAL A 147 -0.36 -9.98 4.04
C VAL A 147 0.43 -10.00 5.36
N VAL A 148 -0.21 -10.46 6.45
CA VAL A 148 0.36 -10.41 7.81
C VAL A 148 0.88 -11.75 8.29
N SER A 149 0.42 -12.86 7.71
CA SER A 149 1.00 -14.19 7.87
C SER A 149 0.77 -15.01 6.60
N ASP A 150 1.30 -16.25 6.54
CA ASP A 150 1.07 -17.12 5.39
C ASP A 150 -0.42 -17.46 5.19
N ALA A 151 -1.23 -17.42 6.24
CA ALA A 151 -2.64 -17.81 6.17
C ALA A 151 -3.62 -16.64 6.41
N HIS A 152 -3.12 -15.43 6.68
CA HIS A 152 -3.93 -14.28 7.06
C HIS A 152 -3.56 -13.01 6.27
N ILE A 153 -4.59 -12.39 5.70
CA ILE A 153 -4.52 -11.11 5.01
C ILE A 153 -5.50 -10.09 5.61
N LEU A 154 -5.10 -8.83 5.65
CA LEU A 154 -5.94 -7.69 6.02
C LEU A 154 -6.39 -6.96 4.76
N VAL A 155 -7.67 -6.58 4.74
CA VAL A 155 -8.32 -5.85 3.65
C VAL A 155 -8.99 -4.59 4.20
N GLY A 156 -8.44 -3.44 3.86
CA GLY A 156 -8.97 -2.13 4.19
C GLY A 156 -10.19 -1.78 3.36
N VAL A 157 -11.18 -1.16 4.00
CA VAL A 157 -12.26 -0.43 3.33
C VAL A 157 -12.10 1.04 3.71
N SER A 158 -11.78 1.86 2.70
CA SER A 158 -11.24 3.21 2.87
C SER A 158 -11.87 4.20 1.87
N GLU A 159 -11.27 5.38 1.67
CA GLU A 159 -11.63 6.28 0.55
C GLU A 159 -11.30 5.64 -0.82
N ARG A 160 -10.33 4.71 -0.86
CA ARG A 160 -9.75 4.17 -2.09
C ARG A 160 -10.19 2.75 -2.41
N THR A 161 -10.53 1.96 -1.38
CA THR A 161 -11.01 0.58 -1.54
C THR A 161 -12.46 0.44 -1.09
N SER A 162 -13.32 -0.04 -1.98
CA SER A 162 -14.76 -0.17 -1.74
C SER A 162 -15.11 -1.45 -0.97
N SER A 163 -16.28 -1.47 -0.33
CA SER A 163 -16.76 -2.65 0.41
C SER A 163 -17.02 -3.84 -0.54
N GLU A 164 -17.50 -3.56 -1.74
CA GLU A 164 -17.72 -4.54 -2.80
C GLU A 164 -16.41 -5.20 -3.25
N ALA A 165 -15.34 -4.41 -3.34
CA ALA A 165 -14.01 -4.95 -3.64
C ALA A 165 -13.53 -5.87 -2.52
N ALA A 166 -13.71 -5.47 -1.25
CA ALA A 166 -13.33 -6.26 -0.09
C ALA A 166 -14.08 -7.62 -0.05
N VAL A 167 -15.39 -7.63 -0.32
CA VAL A 167 -16.17 -8.88 -0.43
C VAL A 167 -15.65 -9.76 -1.57
N LYS A 168 -15.45 -9.17 -2.76
CA LYS A 168 -15.02 -9.92 -3.94
C LYS A 168 -13.64 -10.54 -3.78
N ILE A 169 -12.67 -9.79 -3.24
CA ILE A 169 -11.33 -10.32 -3.02
C ILE A 169 -11.35 -11.39 -1.91
N THR A 170 -12.11 -11.20 -0.83
CA THR A 170 -12.25 -12.21 0.24
C THR A 170 -12.72 -13.55 -0.32
N ASN A 171 -13.81 -13.54 -1.12
CA ASN A 171 -14.33 -14.75 -1.76
C ASN A 171 -13.31 -15.37 -2.71
N THR A 172 -12.66 -14.55 -3.55
CA THR A 172 -11.65 -15.02 -4.50
C THR A 172 -10.49 -15.72 -3.80
N LEU A 173 -9.98 -15.14 -2.70
CA LEU A 173 -8.88 -15.70 -1.92
C LEU A 173 -9.27 -17.03 -1.24
N PHE A 174 -10.51 -17.14 -0.75
CA PHE A 174 -11.03 -18.37 -0.17
C PHE A 174 -11.31 -19.46 -1.21
N GLU A 175 -11.84 -19.09 -2.38
CA GLU A 175 -12.09 -20.03 -3.49
C GLU A 175 -10.78 -20.62 -4.02
N LEU A 176 -9.78 -19.76 -4.24
CA LEU A 176 -8.43 -20.18 -4.66
C LEU A 176 -7.63 -20.88 -3.56
N GLY A 177 -8.07 -20.77 -2.30
CA GLY A 177 -7.38 -21.32 -1.14
C GLY A 177 -6.04 -20.67 -0.83
N LEU A 178 -5.92 -19.39 -1.15
CA LEU A 178 -4.71 -18.61 -0.88
C LEU A 178 -4.62 -18.20 0.59
N MET A 179 -5.75 -18.01 1.25
CA MET A 179 -5.84 -17.57 2.65
C MET A 179 -6.86 -18.40 3.41
N GLU A 180 -6.58 -18.67 4.68
CA GLU A 180 -7.55 -19.30 5.60
C GLU A 180 -8.31 -18.25 6.42
N LYS A 181 -7.71 -17.06 6.59
CA LYS A 181 -8.25 -15.95 7.37
C LYS A 181 -8.16 -14.64 6.57
N VAL A 182 -9.23 -13.85 6.58
CA VAL A 182 -9.27 -12.50 6.00
C VAL A 182 -9.89 -11.56 7.02
N THR A 183 -9.19 -10.50 7.42
CA THR A 183 -9.78 -9.45 8.28
C THR A 183 -10.08 -8.20 7.47
N ILE A 184 -11.35 -7.81 7.44
CA ILE A 184 -11.81 -6.56 6.83
C ILE A 184 -11.78 -5.45 7.89
N ILE A 185 -11.07 -4.36 7.57
CA ILE A 185 -10.92 -3.18 8.43
C ILE A 185 -11.56 -1.99 7.73
N LYS A 186 -12.76 -1.60 8.16
CA LYS A 186 -13.41 -0.39 7.66
C LYS A 186 -12.98 0.81 8.47
N ILE A 187 -12.20 1.69 7.86
CA ILE A 187 -11.76 2.97 8.44
C ILE A 187 -12.67 4.11 8.00
N PRO A 188 -12.80 5.19 8.78
CA PRO A 188 -13.58 6.36 8.39
C PRO A 188 -13.04 6.99 7.12
N LYS A 189 -13.93 7.49 6.24
CA LYS A 189 -13.51 8.21 5.03
C LYS A 189 -12.98 9.59 5.40
N LYS A 190 -11.68 9.72 5.67
CA LYS A 190 -10.98 11.00 5.86
C LYS A 190 -9.78 11.12 4.93
N ARG A 191 -9.46 12.35 4.52
CA ARG A 191 -8.29 12.63 3.67
C ARG A 191 -6.94 12.43 4.37
N ASP A 192 -6.93 12.41 5.70
CA ASP A 192 -5.70 12.36 6.50
C ASP A 192 -5.13 10.93 6.59
N TYR A 193 -5.90 9.91 6.20
CA TYR A 193 -5.50 8.51 6.10
C TYR A 193 -6.29 7.84 4.96
N MET A 194 -5.64 7.65 3.81
CA MET A 194 -6.32 7.15 2.61
C MET A 194 -6.42 5.62 2.56
N HIS A 195 -5.54 4.94 3.29
CA HIS A 195 -5.40 3.48 3.31
C HIS A 195 -4.99 2.97 4.69
N ILE A 196 -5.16 1.67 4.98
CA ILE A 196 -4.79 1.11 6.29
C ILE A 196 -3.28 1.11 6.57
N ASP A 197 -2.42 1.03 5.55
CA ASP A 197 -0.95 1.10 5.72
C ASP A 197 -0.45 2.48 6.15
N THR A 198 -1.29 3.51 6.04
CA THR A 198 -1.03 4.84 6.62
C THR A 198 -1.44 4.91 8.09
N VAL A 199 -2.16 3.91 8.61
CA VAL A 199 -2.65 3.86 9.98
C VAL A 199 -1.77 2.98 10.85
N PHE A 200 -1.32 1.83 10.33
CA PHE A 200 -0.45 0.93 11.06
C PHE A 200 0.48 0.15 10.12
N THR A 201 1.61 -0.29 10.65
CA THR A 201 2.56 -1.16 9.94
C THR A 201 3.19 -2.16 10.89
N GLN A 202 3.38 -3.39 10.41
CA GLN A 202 4.13 -4.42 11.11
C GLN A 202 5.64 -4.14 11.02
N VAL A 203 6.30 -4.02 12.17
CA VAL A 203 7.77 -3.86 12.26
C VAL A 203 8.44 -5.19 12.54
N LYS A 204 7.84 -5.95 13.45
CA LYS A 204 8.28 -7.26 13.94
C LYS A 204 7.04 -8.07 14.32
N ARG A 205 7.21 -9.38 14.56
CA ARG A 205 6.08 -10.23 14.97
C ARG A 205 5.37 -9.71 16.22
N ASP A 206 6.10 -9.12 17.16
CA ASP A 206 5.60 -8.54 18.43
C ASP A 206 5.64 -7.01 18.46
N VAL A 207 5.97 -6.31 17.37
CA VAL A 207 6.06 -4.83 17.34
C VAL A 207 5.31 -4.26 16.15
N TRP A 208 4.39 -3.34 16.45
CA TRP A 208 3.59 -2.61 15.47
C TRP A 208 3.77 -1.11 15.64
N VAL A 209 3.79 -0.38 14.52
CA VAL A 209 3.59 1.07 14.54
C VAL A 209 2.12 1.36 14.34
N LEU A 210 1.55 2.29 15.11
CA LEU A 210 0.13 2.60 15.10
C LEU A 210 -0.12 4.10 15.23
N LEU A 211 -1.07 4.62 14.46
CA LEU A 211 -1.60 5.96 14.64
C LEU A 211 -2.51 5.98 15.88
N GLY A 212 -2.14 6.81 16.87
CA GLY A 212 -2.79 6.84 18.19
C GLY A 212 -4.30 7.10 18.17
N ASN A 213 -4.83 7.74 17.13
CA ASN A 213 -6.27 7.94 16.92
C ASN A 213 -7.07 6.63 16.83
N PHE A 214 -6.42 5.51 16.54
CA PHE A 214 -7.03 4.19 16.48
C PHE A 214 -6.60 3.27 17.65
N SER A 215 -5.99 3.84 18.68
CA SER A 215 -5.66 3.14 19.93
C SER A 215 -6.91 2.80 20.75
N LYS A 216 -6.76 1.91 21.73
CA LYS A 216 -7.83 1.61 22.71
C LYS A 216 -8.33 2.84 23.45
N LYS A 217 -7.43 3.76 23.81
CA LYS A 217 -7.77 5.00 24.52
C LYS A 217 -8.68 5.89 23.68
N ALA A 218 -8.34 6.05 22.39
CA ALA A 218 -9.13 6.82 21.45
C ALA A 218 -10.51 6.17 21.20
N ALA A 219 -10.57 4.84 21.05
CA ALA A 219 -11.83 4.12 20.86
C ALA A 219 -12.81 4.27 22.05
N LYS A 220 -12.29 4.48 23.26
CA LYS A 220 -13.07 4.70 24.49
C LYS A 220 -13.46 6.15 24.73
N HIS A 221 -13.06 7.11 23.88
CA HIS A 221 -13.28 8.54 24.07
C HIS A 221 -12.80 9.04 25.45
N GLU A 222 -11.71 8.47 25.98
CA GLU A 222 -11.18 8.83 27.31
C GLU A 222 -10.71 10.30 27.36
N ASP A 223 -10.26 10.85 26.23
CA ASP A 223 -9.80 12.23 26.10
C ASP A 223 -10.93 13.27 25.90
N GLU A 224 -12.18 12.83 25.75
CA GLU A 224 -13.31 13.76 25.61
C GLU A 224 -13.71 14.35 26.96
N THR A 225 -13.98 15.66 26.98
CA THR A 225 -14.62 16.29 28.13
C THR A 225 -16.05 15.79 28.29
N ALA A 226 -16.59 15.89 29.50
CA ALA A 226 -17.99 15.53 29.75
C ALA A 226 -18.96 16.33 28.84
N VAL A 227 -18.60 17.57 28.50
CA VAL A 227 -19.39 18.45 27.63
C VAL A 227 -19.35 17.97 26.17
N GLU A 228 -18.18 17.58 25.64
CA GLU A 228 -18.05 17.05 24.28
C GLU A 228 -18.82 15.74 24.08
N ARG A 229 -18.79 14.85 25.09
CA ARG A 229 -19.58 13.60 25.09
C ARG A 229 -21.07 13.86 25.06
N ILE A 230 -21.56 14.79 25.90
CA ILE A 230 -23.00 15.13 25.98
C ILE A 230 -23.48 15.80 24.69
N LEU A 231 -22.65 16.64 24.08
CA LEU A 231 -23.01 17.36 22.85
C LEU A 231 -22.80 16.53 21.57
N GLU A 232 -22.30 15.30 21.68
CA GLU A 232 -21.97 14.43 20.54
C GLU A 232 -21.16 15.15 19.44
N ILE A 233 -20.27 16.08 19.82
CA ILE A 233 -19.61 16.98 18.85
C ILE A 233 -18.79 16.20 17.82
N LYS A 234 -18.22 15.06 18.22
CA LYS A 234 -17.47 14.15 17.35
C LYS A 234 -18.31 12.92 16.98
N LYS A 235 -19.29 13.10 16.09
CA LYS A 235 -19.88 11.98 15.33
C LYS A 235 -18.89 11.46 14.29
N GLU A 236 -17.79 10.88 14.73
CA GLU A 236 -16.89 10.17 13.82
C GLU A 236 -17.41 8.75 13.61
N GLU A 237 -17.41 8.29 12.36
CA GLU A 237 -17.64 6.87 12.08
C GLU A 237 -16.62 6.05 12.89
N LYS A 238 -17.11 5.04 13.61
CA LYS A 238 -16.22 4.12 14.33
C LYS A 238 -15.59 3.14 13.36
N ILE A 239 -14.34 2.78 13.62
CA ILE A 239 -13.69 1.68 12.92
C ILE A 239 -14.52 0.40 13.11
N LYS A 240 -14.64 -0.42 12.06
CA LYS A 240 -15.29 -1.73 12.13
C LYS A 240 -14.32 -2.80 11.64
N ILE A 241 -14.07 -3.80 12.48
CA ILE A 241 -13.10 -4.86 12.21
C ILE A 241 -13.82 -6.20 12.27
N LEU A 242 -13.82 -6.94 11.16
CA LEU A 242 -14.44 -8.26 11.06
C LEU A 242 -13.45 -9.26 10.44
N GLN A 243 -13.15 -10.31 11.17
CA GLN A 243 -12.28 -11.40 10.75
C GLN A 243 -13.11 -12.60 10.30
N PHE A 244 -12.90 -13.01 9.06
CA PHE A 244 -13.57 -14.12 8.39
C PHE A 244 -12.64 -15.30 8.29
N HIS A 245 -13.18 -16.50 8.48
CA HIS A 245 -12.45 -17.76 8.31
C HIS A 245 -13.03 -18.51 7.12
N ARG A 246 -12.18 -19.07 6.27
CA ARG A 246 -12.56 -19.81 5.06
C ARG A 246 -13.58 -20.92 5.32
N LYS A 247 -13.45 -21.61 6.46
CA LYS A 247 -14.32 -22.75 6.83
C LYS A 247 -15.69 -22.34 7.38
N SER A 248 -15.86 -21.09 7.80
CA SER A 248 -17.10 -20.58 8.43
C SER A 248 -17.24 -19.07 8.20
N PRO A 249 -17.32 -18.61 6.93
CA PRO A 249 -17.36 -17.18 6.60
C PRO A 249 -18.61 -16.46 7.14
N GLU A 250 -19.69 -17.19 7.42
CA GLU A 250 -20.95 -16.65 7.95
C GLU A 250 -20.89 -16.27 9.44
N ASN A 251 -19.86 -16.70 10.16
CA ASN A 251 -19.66 -16.41 11.59
C ASN A 251 -18.35 -15.62 11.82
N PRO A 252 -18.30 -14.33 11.47
CA PRO A 252 -17.08 -13.54 11.63
C PRO A 252 -16.80 -13.19 13.10
N ILE A 253 -15.52 -13.08 13.44
CA ILE A 253 -15.06 -12.56 14.73
C ILE A 253 -14.96 -11.03 14.64
N SER A 254 -15.50 -10.32 15.62
CA SER A 254 -15.44 -8.86 15.71
C SER A 254 -14.34 -8.43 16.68
N PHE A 255 -13.62 -7.37 16.33
CA PHE A 255 -12.66 -6.71 17.23
C PHE A 255 -13.11 -5.27 17.50
N ASP A 256 -12.99 -4.84 18.76
CA ASP A 256 -13.41 -3.50 19.19
C ASP A 256 -12.45 -2.39 18.76
N ASN A 257 -11.18 -2.72 18.55
CA ASN A 257 -10.12 -1.77 18.20
C ASN A 257 -8.96 -2.48 17.47
N LEU A 258 -8.06 -1.69 16.85
CA LEU A 258 -6.92 -2.23 16.11
C LEU A 258 -5.92 -2.94 17.02
N GLU A 259 -5.66 -2.45 18.23
CA GLU A 259 -4.68 -3.08 19.12
C GLU A 259 -5.08 -4.53 19.45
N ASP A 260 -6.36 -4.81 19.70
CA ASP A 260 -6.82 -6.18 19.94
C ASP A 260 -6.64 -7.08 18.71
N LEU A 261 -6.91 -6.58 17.50
CA LEU A 261 -6.64 -7.31 16.27
C LEU A 261 -5.13 -7.58 16.10
N LEU A 262 -4.29 -6.57 16.31
CA LEU A 262 -2.85 -6.68 16.11
C LEU A 262 -2.22 -7.61 17.15
N VAL A 263 -2.72 -7.60 18.39
CA VAL A 263 -2.34 -8.58 19.42
C VAL A 263 -2.77 -10.00 19.04
N ASP A 264 -4.00 -10.18 18.52
CA ASP A 264 -4.49 -11.47 18.03
C ASP A 264 -3.58 -12.03 16.93
N ILE A 265 -3.23 -11.20 15.94
CA ILE A 265 -2.33 -11.59 14.85
C ILE A 265 -0.96 -12.00 15.40
N SER A 266 -0.34 -11.17 16.25
CA SER A 266 0.97 -11.47 16.83
C SER A 266 0.98 -12.79 17.61
N LYS A 267 -0.04 -13.05 18.43
CA LYS A 267 -0.08 -14.24 19.29
C LYS A 267 -0.52 -15.50 18.55
N ASN A 268 -1.59 -15.40 17.75
CA ASN A 268 -2.26 -16.55 17.19
C ASN A 268 -1.79 -16.89 15.77
N ASP A 269 -1.39 -15.90 14.97
CA ASP A 269 -0.92 -16.13 13.60
C ASP A 269 0.61 -16.15 13.49
N LEU A 270 1.30 -15.47 14.40
CA LEU A 270 2.75 -15.31 14.40
C LEU A 270 3.46 -15.93 15.61
N HIS A 271 2.70 -16.63 16.46
CA HIS A 271 3.19 -17.40 17.61
C HIS A 271 4.13 -16.63 18.55
N CYS A 272 3.83 -15.35 18.79
CA CYS A 272 4.57 -14.56 19.77
C CYS A 272 4.16 -14.92 21.20
N ASP A 273 5.11 -15.46 21.95
CA ASP A 273 4.95 -15.73 23.39
C ASP A 273 5.19 -14.50 24.29
N HIS A 274 5.59 -13.38 23.68
CA HIS A 274 5.92 -12.14 24.38
C HIS A 274 4.79 -11.11 24.32
N ASP A 275 4.90 -10.10 25.18
CA ASP A 275 4.00 -8.95 25.13
C ASP A 275 4.20 -8.14 23.84
N VAL A 276 3.09 -7.89 23.16
CA VAL A 276 3.04 -7.11 21.93
C VAL A 276 3.22 -5.63 22.26
N LYS A 277 4.14 -4.97 21.55
CA LYS A 277 4.50 -3.56 21.73
C LYS A 277 3.94 -2.71 20.61
N PHE A 278 3.45 -1.54 20.98
CA PHE A 278 2.99 -0.52 20.05
C PHE A 278 3.90 0.70 20.11
N ILE A 279 4.41 1.11 18.95
CA ILE A 279 5.14 2.35 18.75
C ILE A 279 4.15 3.34 18.14
N TYR A 280 3.76 4.36 18.89
CA TYR A 280 2.77 5.32 18.39
C TYR A 280 3.41 6.40 17.52
N SER A 281 2.76 6.71 16.40
CA SER A 281 3.09 7.89 15.59
C SER A 281 3.12 9.16 16.46
N GLY A 282 4.22 9.91 16.35
CA GLY A 282 4.43 11.15 17.08
C GLY A 282 4.36 11.02 18.60
N ASN A 283 4.68 9.83 19.16
CA ASN A 283 4.50 9.50 20.59
C ASN A 283 3.07 9.69 21.12
N ASN A 284 2.07 9.73 20.24
CA ASN A 284 0.69 10.13 20.56
C ASN A 284 0.59 11.53 21.23
N GLU A 285 1.57 12.40 20.97
CA GLU A 285 1.65 13.75 21.54
C GLU A 285 1.15 14.80 20.54
N PHE A 286 0.17 15.62 20.91
CA PHE A 286 -0.26 16.75 20.07
C PHE A 286 0.75 17.91 20.16
N PRO A 287 1.12 18.58 19.05
CA PRO A 287 0.62 18.40 17.68
C PRO A 287 1.44 17.42 16.82
N TYR A 288 2.45 16.76 17.38
CA TYR A 288 3.37 15.89 16.66
C TYR A 288 2.68 14.68 16.03
N SER A 289 1.74 14.04 16.71
CA SER A 289 0.95 12.91 16.18
C SER A 289 0.23 13.27 14.88
N VAL A 290 -0.36 14.47 14.80
CA VAL A 290 -1.02 14.97 13.59
C VAL A 290 -0.01 15.34 12.50
N ARG A 291 1.09 16.00 12.87
CA ARG A 291 2.13 16.44 11.93
C ARG A 291 2.89 15.28 11.30
N GLU A 292 3.26 14.28 12.09
CA GLU A 292 4.04 13.13 11.64
C GLU A 292 3.18 12.11 10.92
N GLN A 293 1.87 12.06 11.19
CA GLN A 293 0.93 11.33 10.34
C GLN A 293 0.89 11.91 8.93
N TRP A 294 0.90 13.25 8.79
CA TRP A 294 0.92 13.92 7.49
C TRP A 294 2.18 13.61 6.66
N THR A 295 3.26 13.22 7.33
CA THR A 295 4.53 12.79 6.73
C THR A 295 4.75 11.28 6.86
N ASP A 296 3.65 10.52 6.94
CA ASP A 296 3.61 9.07 6.77
C ASP A 296 4.47 8.28 7.78
N SER A 297 4.51 8.73 9.04
CA SER A 297 5.25 8.06 10.13
C SER A 297 4.86 6.61 10.39
N CYS A 298 3.62 6.22 10.08
CA CYS A 298 3.19 4.82 10.15
C CYS A 298 3.53 4.01 8.90
N ASN A 299 3.85 4.63 7.77
CA ASN A 299 4.01 3.96 6.47
C ASN A 299 5.46 3.51 6.23
N LEU A 300 5.92 2.59 7.08
CA LEU A 300 7.30 2.11 7.09
C LEU A 300 7.50 0.91 6.18
N LEU A 301 8.71 0.71 5.68
CA LEU A 301 9.05 -0.52 4.96
C LEU A 301 9.90 -1.43 5.84
N ALA A 302 9.33 -2.55 6.28
CA ALA A 302 10.10 -3.64 6.86
C ALA A 302 10.94 -4.34 5.79
N LEU A 303 12.25 -4.27 5.91
CA LEU A 303 13.20 -4.98 5.05
C LEU A 303 13.44 -6.41 5.58
N LYS A 304 13.54 -6.52 6.89
CA LYS A 304 13.73 -7.75 7.67
C LYS A 304 12.97 -7.57 8.99
N GLU A 305 12.69 -8.67 9.68
CA GLU A 305 12.11 -8.63 11.02
C GLU A 305 12.88 -7.66 11.95
N GLY A 306 12.21 -6.60 12.41
CA GLY A 306 12.81 -5.55 13.26
C GLY A 306 13.69 -4.54 12.52
N VAL A 307 13.89 -4.63 11.20
CA VAL A 307 14.68 -3.65 10.43
C VAL A 307 13.77 -2.92 9.45
N VAL A 308 13.53 -1.63 9.72
CA VAL A 308 12.53 -0.82 8.99
C VAL A 308 13.12 0.47 8.44
N LEU A 309 12.58 0.94 7.32
CA LEU A 309 12.86 2.25 6.73
C LEU A 309 11.75 3.25 7.07
N GLY A 310 12.13 4.48 7.41
CA GLY A 310 11.22 5.60 7.58
C GLY A 310 11.89 6.94 7.33
N TYR A 311 11.12 8.01 7.40
CA TYR A 311 11.62 9.36 7.14
C TYR A 311 12.32 9.98 8.35
N ASP A 312 13.42 10.69 8.10
CA ASP A 312 14.22 11.41 9.10
C ASP A 312 13.51 12.58 9.79
N ARG A 313 12.43 13.11 9.20
CA ARG A 313 11.67 14.25 9.74
C ARG A 313 10.67 13.92 10.86
N ASN A 314 10.45 12.63 11.13
CA ASN A 314 9.47 12.17 12.10
C ASN A 314 10.17 12.00 13.46
N ASP A 315 10.55 13.12 14.07
CA ASP A 315 11.43 13.16 15.25
C ASP A 315 10.82 12.42 16.45
N LYS A 316 9.51 12.63 16.73
CA LYS A 316 8.84 12.01 17.87
C LYS A 316 8.58 10.53 17.66
N THR A 317 8.23 10.10 16.45
CA THR A 317 8.19 8.68 16.10
C THR A 317 9.58 8.05 16.24
N THR A 318 10.64 8.74 15.84
CA THR A 318 12.03 8.27 16.02
C THR A 318 12.41 8.13 17.50
N GLU A 319 12.02 9.10 18.34
CA GLU A 319 12.15 8.97 19.80
C GLU A 319 11.39 7.74 20.34
N ALA A 320 10.17 7.48 19.84
CA ALA A 320 9.37 6.31 20.21
C ALA A 320 10.08 4.99 19.88
N PHE A 321 10.66 4.89 18.68
CA PHE A 321 11.49 3.74 18.27
C PHE A 321 12.69 3.55 19.19
N LYS A 322 13.39 4.63 19.51
CA LYS A 322 14.55 4.59 20.41
C LYS A 322 14.16 4.13 21.82
N GLN A 323 13.03 4.60 22.34
CA GLN A 323 12.48 4.17 23.64
C GLN A 323 12.05 2.69 23.62
N ALA A 324 11.57 2.20 22.48
CA ALA A 324 11.25 0.80 22.27
C ALA A 324 12.48 -0.11 22.09
N GLY A 325 13.70 0.46 22.13
CA GLY A 325 14.97 -0.27 22.08
C GLY A 325 15.58 -0.41 20.68
N PHE A 326 15.05 0.29 19.68
CA PHE A 326 15.60 0.23 18.32
C PHE A 326 16.87 1.09 18.20
N ASN A 327 17.85 0.58 17.47
CA ASN A 327 18.97 1.37 17.01
C ASN A 327 18.51 2.34 15.90
N ILE A 328 18.95 3.59 15.95
CA ILE A 328 18.58 4.61 14.96
C ILE A 328 19.81 4.94 14.13
N ILE A 329 19.71 4.86 12.81
CA ILE A 329 20.83 5.17 11.91
C ILE A 329 20.34 5.88 10.64
N GLY A 330 21.03 6.94 10.23
CA GLY A 330 20.80 7.56 8.93
C GLY A 330 21.33 6.70 7.80
N VAL A 331 20.61 6.61 6.68
CA VAL A 331 21.02 5.75 5.55
C VAL A 331 22.42 6.05 5.02
N LYS A 332 22.84 7.33 5.03
CA LYS A 332 24.19 7.72 4.58
C LYS A 332 25.28 7.09 5.46
N ASP A 333 25.10 7.15 6.77
CA ASP A 333 26.04 6.58 7.72
C ASP A 333 26.02 5.05 7.64
N LEU A 334 24.84 4.45 7.48
CA LEU A 334 24.71 3.01 7.28
C LEU A 334 25.46 2.53 6.03
N LEU A 335 25.30 3.20 4.89
CA LEU A 335 26.01 2.85 3.66
C LEU A 335 27.52 2.92 3.86
N GLN A 336 28.02 3.97 4.51
CA GLN A 336 29.45 4.08 4.82
C GLN A 336 29.94 2.95 5.74
N GLN A 337 29.14 2.55 6.73
CA GLN A 337 29.48 1.43 7.61
C GLN A 337 29.48 0.08 6.89
N LEU A 338 28.56 -0.11 5.94
CA LEU A 338 28.52 -1.32 5.11
C LEU A 338 29.71 -1.39 4.14
N GLU A 339 30.04 -0.28 3.47
CA GLU A 339 31.18 -0.19 2.55
C GLU A 339 32.52 -0.42 3.24
N ASN A 340 32.66 0.06 4.48
CA ASN A 340 33.87 -0.10 5.29
C ASN A 340 33.88 -1.40 6.12
N GLY A 341 32.84 -2.23 6.03
CA GLY A 341 32.73 -3.52 6.73
C GLY A 341 32.53 -3.44 8.24
N THR A 342 32.12 -2.29 8.79
CA THR A 342 31.83 -2.11 10.23
C THR A 342 30.39 -2.46 10.60
N ALA A 343 29.48 -2.50 9.63
CA ALA A 343 28.13 -3.03 9.78
C ALA A 343 27.96 -4.33 8.99
N ASN A 344 27.12 -5.23 9.51
CA ASN A 344 26.76 -6.48 8.85
C ASN A 344 25.23 -6.63 8.83
N ILE A 345 24.65 -6.78 7.63
CA ILE A 345 23.21 -6.87 7.40
C ILE A 345 22.60 -8.12 8.07
N GLU A 346 23.34 -9.23 8.10
CA GLU A 346 22.88 -10.49 8.71
C GLU A 346 22.70 -10.35 10.23
N LEU A 347 23.60 -9.60 10.85
CA LEU A 347 23.59 -9.36 12.30
C LEU A 347 22.66 -8.20 12.71
N MET A 348 22.20 -7.40 11.75
CA MET A 348 21.31 -6.28 12.02
C MET A 348 19.95 -6.77 12.53
N LYS A 349 19.53 -6.19 13.65
CA LYS A 349 18.27 -6.44 14.35
C LYS A 349 17.76 -5.12 14.92
N ASP A 350 16.44 -5.02 15.10
CA ASP A 350 15.78 -3.92 15.80
C ASP A 350 16.39 -2.54 15.44
N THR A 351 16.42 -2.22 14.14
CA THR A 351 17.06 -1.03 13.58
C THR A 351 16.06 -0.21 12.77
N PHE A 352 15.93 1.08 13.11
CA PHE A 352 15.19 2.06 12.34
C PHE A 352 16.14 2.90 11.48
N ILE A 353 16.06 2.70 10.17
CA ILE A 353 16.91 3.38 9.19
C ILE A 353 16.17 4.63 8.71
N LEU A 354 16.79 5.79 8.97
CA LEU A 354 16.25 7.08 8.60
C LEU A 354 16.69 7.46 7.19
N MET A 355 15.71 7.74 6.35
CA MET A 355 15.86 8.15 4.97
C MET A 355 15.59 9.65 4.81
N PRO A 356 16.35 10.36 3.95
CA PRO A 356 16.12 11.77 3.68
C PRO A 356 14.71 12.03 3.17
N SER A 357 14.04 13.01 3.77
CA SER A 357 12.61 13.24 3.53
C SER A 357 12.27 14.56 2.81
N ALA A 358 13.26 15.31 2.34
CA ALA A 358 13.08 16.66 1.79
C ALA A 358 12.06 16.75 0.63
N GLU A 359 12.07 15.79 -0.30
CA GLU A 359 11.19 15.80 -1.47
C GLU A 359 10.13 14.70 -1.44
N LEU A 360 10.51 13.43 -1.22
CA LEU A 360 9.59 12.29 -1.34
C LEU A 360 8.40 12.37 -0.38
N SER A 361 8.61 12.81 0.86
CA SER A 361 7.53 12.94 1.83
C SER A 361 6.46 13.99 1.45
N ARG A 362 6.77 14.90 0.53
CA ARG A 362 5.80 15.91 0.04
C ARG A 362 4.67 15.28 -0.77
N ALA A 363 4.89 14.08 -1.31
CA ALA A 363 3.92 13.35 -2.10
C ALA A 363 2.91 12.55 -1.24
N ARG A 364 3.01 12.60 0.10
CA ARG A 364 2.14 11.88 1.05
C ARG A 364 2.15 10.37 0.85
N GLY A 365 3.35 9.80 0.90
CA GLY A 365 3.56 8.35 0.92
C GLY A 365 4.91 8.02 1.54
N GLY A 366 4.92 6.99 2.38
CA GLY A 366 6.13 6.44 2.98
C GLY A 366 6.78 5.35 2.13
N PHE A 367 7.73 4.64 2.73
CA PHE A 367 8.48 3.58 2.03
C PHE A 367 7.62 2.36 1.75
N HIS A 368 6.54 2.14 2.50
CA HIS A 368 5.59 1.08 2.19
C HIS A 368 4.84 1.37 0.88
N CYS A 369 4.37 2.61 0.69
CA CYS A 369 3.69 3.07 -0.53
C CYS A 369 4.60 2.99 -1.77
N MET A 370 5.89 3.29 -1.60
CA MET A 370 6.88 3.28 -2.70
C MET A 370 7.40 1.88 -3.05
N SER A 371 6.93 0.81 -2.40
CA SER A 371 7.42 -0.54 -2.61
C SER A 371 6.30 -1.57 -2.85
N MET A 372 6.58 -2.48 -3.77
CA MET A 372 5.80 -3.70 -4.03
C MET A 372 6.71 -4.91 -3.85
N PRO A 373 6.70 -5.56 -2.67
CA PRO A 373 7.45 -6.80 -2.47
C PRO A 373 6.95 -7.88 -3.43
N LEU A 374 7.86 -8.45 -4.24
CA LEU A 374 7.57 -9.58 -5.14
C LEU A 374 7.91 -10.93 -4.49
N TRP A 375 8.89 -10.92 -3.60
CA TRP A 375 9.33 -12.09 -2.87
C TRP A 375 9.83 -11.65 -1.50
N ARG A 376 9.44 -12.40 -0.46
CA ARG A 376 9.94 -12.27 0.92
C ARG A 376 10.16 -13.69 1.44
N GLU A 377 11.23 -13.87 2.21
CA GLU A 377 11.47 -15.13 2.90
C GLU A 377 10.35 -15.41 3.92
N SER A 378 9.99 -16.68 4.05
CA SER A 378 9.03 -17.10 5.07
C SER A 378 9.61 -16.87 6.46
N ILE A 379 8.72 -16.53 7.37
CA ILE A 379 9.06 -16.33 8.78
C ILE A 379 8.99 -17.71 9.45
N ASP A 380 10.08 -18.17 10.08
CA ASP A 380 10.10 -19.42 10.85
C ASP A 380 9.22 -19.28 12.10
N LEU A 381 8.00 -19.80 12.02
CA LEU A 381 6.96 -19.67 13.04
C LEU A 381 7.16 -20.58 14.26
#